data_AF-A0A3D0NPZ5-F1
#
_entry.id   AF-A0A3D0NPZ5-F1
#
_cell.length_a   1.000
_cell.length_b   1.000
_cell.length_c   1.000
_cell.angle_alpha   90.00
_cell.angle_beta   90.00
_cell.angle_gamma   90.00
#
_symmetry.space_group_name_H-M   'P 1'
#
loop_
_entity.id
_entity.type
_entity.pdbx_description
1 polymer ?
#
loop_
_entity_poly.entity_id
_entity_poly.type
_entity_poly.pdbx_seq_one_letter_code
_entity_poly.pdbx_strand_id
1 'polypeptide(L)'
;MPVSIAYQRELQLRGYASDPAQLRAVAALERCATEWRDFKEKRSNAFKKLLNRPEIPRGVYLYGGVGRGKSFLMDCFFGAVPLKRKTRLHFHEFMREVHRELAALQGTVNPLDALGKRMAEKYRLICFDEFHIADITDAMILHRLLKALFDNGVGFVTTSNFRPDELYPNGLHR
;
A
#
# COMPACT_ATOMS: atom_id res chain seq x y z
N MET A 1 0.00 18.51 -4.70
CA MET A 1 -0.33 19.11 -3.39
C MET A 1 0.25 18.22 -2.30
N PRO A 2 0.93 18.76 -1.27
CA PRO A 2 1.40 17.98 -0.11
C PRO A 2 0.26 17.28 0.65
N VAL A 3 0.57 16.20 1.37
CA VAL A 3 -0.41 15.44 2.18
C VAL A 3 -0.97 16.30 3.31
N SER A 4 -0.10 17.05 3.98
CA SER A 4 -0.43 18.01 5.04
C SER A 4 -1.45 19.06 4.60
N ILE A 5 -1.28 19.63 3.40
CA ILE A 5 -2.23 20.60 2.84
C ILE A 5 -3.56 19.93 2.49
N ALA A 6 -3.53 18.72 1.89
CA ALA A 6 -4.74 17.96 1.61
C ALA A 6 -5.55 17.69 2.91
N TYR A 7 -4.85 17.27 3.96
CA TYR A 7 -5.43 17.00 5.27
C TYR A 7 -6.08 18.24 5.89
N GLN A 8 -5.36 19.37 5.96
CA GLN A 8 -5.89 20.61 6.53
C GLN A 8 -7.12 21.11 5.77
N ARG A 9 -7.08 21.04 4.44
CA ARG A 9 -8.22 21.41 3.60
C ARG A 9 -9.45 20.55 3.89
N GLU A 10 -9.27 19.24 3.97
CA GLU A 10 -10.38 18.32 4.25
C GLU A 10 -10.94 18.48 5.66
N LEU A 11 -10.09 18.74 6.67
CA LEU A 11 -10.55 19.06 8.02
C LEU A 11 -11.49 20.27 8.03
N GLN A 12 -11.09 21.35 7.33
CA GLN A 12 -11.91 22.55 7.19
C GLN A 12 -13.23 22.27 6.47
N LEU A 13 -13.18 21.56 5.34
CA LEU A 13 -14.37 21.24 4.55
C LEU A 13 -15.38 20.38 5.32
N ARG A 14 -14.91 19.47 6.18
CA ARG A 14 -15.75 18.54 6.93
C ARG A 14 -16.08 19.02 8.35
N GLY A 15 -15.52 20.14 8.78
CA GLY A 15 -15.66 20.64 10.16
C GLY A 15 -15.05 19.70 11.21
N TYR A 16 -14.01 18.95 10.85
CA TYR A 16 -13.36 17.99 11.74
C TYR A 16 -12.21 18.64 12.53
N ALA A 17 -12.03 18.18 13.77
CA ALA A 17 -10.87 18.53 14.57
C ALA A 17 -9.72 17.52 14.35
N SER A 18 -8.48 18.03 14.33
CA SER A 18 -7.28 17.21 14.27
C SER A 18 -6.93 16.65 15.65
N ASP A 19 -6.23 15.51 15.69
CA ASP A 19 -5.62 14.97 16.90
C ASP A 19 -4.11 14.68 16.73
N PRO A 20 -3.34 14.57 17.83
CA PRO A 20 -1.90 14.35 17.77
C PRO A 20 -1.47 13.05 17.05
N ALA A 21 -2.29 11.99 17.10
CA ALA A 21 -2.00 10.75 16.39
C ALA A 21 -2.21 10.90 14.88
N GLN A 22 -3.25 11.64 14.46
CA GLN A 22 -3.45 11.99 13.06
C GLN A 22 -2.29 12.84 12.53
N LEU A 23 -1.79 13.82 13.30
CA LEU A 23 -0.63 14.62 12.86
C LEU A 23 0.63 13.77 12.65
N ARG A 24 0.89 12.78 13.52
CA ARG A 24 2.00 11.82 13.32
C ARG A 24 1.79 10.98 12.06
N ALA A 25 0.56 10.53 11.81
CA ALA A 25 0.23 9.77 10.61
C ALA A 25 0.41 10.63 9.34
N VAL A 26 -0.04 11.89 9.35
CA VAL A 26 0.17 12.85 8.26
C VAL A 26 1.66 13.05 7.98
N ALA A 27 2.50 13.21 9.02
CA ALA A 27 3.94 13.34 8.83
C ALA A 27 4.57 12.10 8.18
N ALA A 28 4.18 10.89 8.60
CA ALA A 28 4.64 9.65 8.00
C ALA A 28 4.20 9.50 6.53
N LEU A 29 2.96 9.87 6.23
CA LEU A 29 2.42 9.86 4.88
C LEU A 29 3.04 10.92 3.98
N GLU A 30 3.33 12.12 4.50
CA GLU A 30 4.03 13.19 3.77
C GLU A 30 5.45 12.75 3.40
N ARG A 31 6.18 12.12 4.33
CA ARG A 31 7.49 11.50 4.04
C ARG A 31 7.35 10.50 2.88
N CYS A 32 6.42 9.56 2.98
CA CYS A 32 6.21 8.55 1.95
C CYS A 32 5.88 9.18 0.58
N ALA A 33 4.99 10.19 0.55
CA ALA A 33 4.62 10.89 -0.68
C ALA A 33 5.80 11.67 -1.30
N THR A 34 6.68 12.21 -0.46
CA THR A 34 7.92 12.89 -0.88
C THR A 34 8.91 11.89 -1.45
N GLU A 35 9.19 10.78 -0.77
CA GLU A 35 10.06 9.72 -1.28
C GLU A 35 9.57 9.18 -2.64
N TRP A 36 8.25 9.03 -2.83
CA TRP A 36 7.66 8.66 -4.12
C TRP A 36 7.83 9.71 -5.22
N ARG A 37 7.80 10.99 -4.85
CA ARG A 37 8.06 12.10 -5.78
C ARG A 37 9.50 12.06 -6.26
N ASP A 38 10.44 11.92 -5.35
CA ASP A 38 11.86 11.84 -5.65
C ASP A 38 12.19 10.60 -6.47
N PHE A 39 11.59 9.45 -6.13
CA PHE A 39 11.70 8.22 -6.90
C PHE A 39 11.26 8.41 -8.36
N LYS A 40 10.12 9.09 -8.56
CA LYS A 40 9.60 9.38 -9.91
C LYS A 40 10.53 10.33 -10.68
N GLU A 41 11.06 11.35 -10.02
CA GLU A 41 11.98 12.31 -10.64
C GLU A 41 13.30 11.67 -11.05
N LYS A 42 13.87 10.80 -10.20
CA LYS A 42 15.07 10.01 -10.50
C LYS A 42 14.87 9.05 -11.69
N ARG A 43 13.63 8.78 -12.10
CA ARG A 43 13.23 7.86 -13.17
C ARG A 43 12.37 8.52 -14.26
N SER A 44 12.44 9.85 -14.40
CA SER A 44 11.53 10.61 -15.26
C SER A 44 11.69 10.35 -16.77
N ASN A 45 12.85 9.84 -17.22
CA ASN A 45 13.20 9.67 -18.64
C ASN A 45 13.84 8.29 -18.88
N ALA A 46 13.88 7.84 -20.14
CA ALA A 46 14.46 6.54 -20.51
C ALA A 46 15.93 6.39 -20.07
N PHE A 47 16.76 7.41 -20.30
CA PHE A 47 18.16 7.42 -19.87
C PHE A 47 18.31 7.30 -18.34
N LYS A 48 17.55 8.11 -17.59
CA LYS A 48 17.53 8.06 -16.12
C LYS A 48 17.04 6.70 -15.59
N LYS A 49 16.08 6.05 -16.26
CA LYS A 49 15.61 4.70 -15.90
C LYS A 49 16.65 3.61 -16.11
N LEU A 50 17.55 3.81 -17.09
CA LEU A 50 18.64 2.88 -17.37
C LEU A 50 19.78 3.05 -16.35
N LEU A 51 20.12 4.29 -16.03
CA LEU A 51 21.23 4.62 -15.12
C LEU A 51 20.88 4.48 -13.63
N ASN A 52 19.64 4.86 -13.26
CA ASN A 52 19.21 4.91 -11.87
C ASN A 52 18.19 3.82 -11.58
N ARG A 53 18.56 2.94 -10.65
CA ARG A 53 17.66 1.98 -10.00
C ARG A 53 17.51 2.34 -8.52
N PRO A 54 16.85 3.46 -8.20
CA PRO A 54 16.62 3.83 -6.80
C PRO A 54 15.78 2.74 -6.12
N GLU A 55 16.03 2.55 -4.82
CA GLU A 55 15.22 1.68 -3.98
C GLU A 55 13.76 2.14 -3.94
N ILE A 56 12.85 1.20 -3.69
CA ILE A 56 11.43 1.51 -3.54
C ILE A 56 11.24 2.33 -2.25
N PRO A 57 10.49 3.45 -2.31
CA PRO A 57 10.14 4.24 -1.14
C PRO A 57 9.54 3.42 -0.02
N ARG A 58 9.83 3.82 1.23
CA ARG A 58 9.36 3.11 2.41
C ARG A 58 7.85 3.31 2.55
N GLY A 59 7.15 2.20 2.71
CA GLY A 59 5.71 2.19 2.97
C GLY A 59 5.32 2.80 4.32
N VAL A 60 4.01 2.90 4.55
CA VAL A 60 3.43 3.33 5.83
C VAL A 60 2.33 2.35 6.22
N TYR A 61 2.39 1.86 7.46
CA TYR A 61 1.36 1.02 8.06
C TYR A 61 0.64 1.82 9.15
N LEU A 62 -0.57 2.27 8.86
CA LEU A 62 -1.43 3.01 9.78
C LEU A 62 -2.31 2.05 10.56
N TYR A 63 -2.11 1.98 11.87
CA TYR A 63 -2.97 1.19 12.75
C TYR A 63 -3.64 2.05 13.81
N GLY A 64 -4.76 1.53 14.33
CA GLY A 64 -5.52 2.15 15.41
C GLY A 64 -6.99 1.74 15.35
N GLY A 65 -7.73 1.97 16.43
CA GLY A 65 -9.13 1.55 16.52
C GLY A 65 -10.06 2.12 15.45
N VAL A 66 -11.31 1.62 15.46
CA VAL A 66 -12.39 2.09 14.57
C VAL A 66 -12.65 3.58 14.80
N GLY A 67 -13.03 4.31 13.74
CA GLY A 67 -13.40 5.72 13.84
C GLY A 67 -12.24 6.72 14.00
N ARG A 68 -10.97 6.28 13.95
CA ARG A 68 -9.79 7.15 14.11
C ARG A 68 -9.39 7.95 12.86
N GLY A 69 -10.13 7.84 11.76
CA GLY A 69 -9.87 8.58 10.52
C GLY A 69 -8.76 7.99 9.63
N LYS A 70 -8.40 6.70 9.77
CA LYS A 70 -7.36 6.06 8.96
C LYS A 70 -7.65 6.11 7.45
N SER A 71 -8.87 5.76 7.04
CA SER A 71 -9.28 5.80 5.64
C SER A 71 -9.32 7.22 5.09
N PHE A 72 -9.67 8.20 5.93
CA PHE A 72 -9.58 9.62 5.61
C PHE A 72 -8.13 10.09 5.39
N LEU A 73 -7.20 9.68 6.26
CA LEU A 73 -5.77 9.96 6.08
C LEU A 73 -5.23 9.30 4.80
N MET A 74 -5.70 8.09 4.50
CA MET A 74 -5.38 7.39 3.26
C MET A 74 -5.91 8.13 2.02
N ASP A 75 -7.10 8.76 2.07
CA ASP A 75 -7.61 9.61 0.98
C ASP A 75 -6.65 10.77 0.69
N CYS A 76 -6.21 11.46 1.74
CA CYS A 76 -5.30 12.59 1.63
C CYS A 76 -3.98 12.18 0.98
N PHE A 77 -3.40 11.06 1.42
CA PHE A 77 -2.18 10.51 0.84
C PHE A 77 -2.37 10.07 -0.61
N PHE A 78 -3.44 9.30 -0.88
CA PHE A 78 -3.72 8.77 -2.21
C PHE A 78 -3.94 9.90 -3.22
N GLY A 79 -4.59 11.01 -2.84
CA GLY A 79 -4.72 12.19 -3.68
C GLY A 79 -3.38 12.91 -3.93
N ALA A 80 -2.53 13.00 -2.90
CA ALA A 80 -1.27 13.75 -2.96
C ALA A 80 -0.13 13.03 -3.70
N VAL A 81 -0.07 11.69 -3.65
CA VAL A 81 1.08 10.93 -4.19
C VAL A 81 1.13 11.00 -5.73
N PRO A 82 2.24 11.43 -6.35
CA PRO A 82 2.29 11.82 -7.77
C PRO A 82 2.46 10.63 -8.74
N LEU A 83 1.93 9.46 -8.39
CA LEU A 83 1.97 8.24 -9.20
C LEU A 83 0.69 8.09 -10.03
N LYS A 84 0.86 7.69 -11.29
CA LYS A 84 -0.26 7.27 -12.17
C LYS A 84 -0.66 5.82 -11.91
N ARG A 85 0.35 4.93 -11.78
CA ARG A 85 0.18 3.50 -11.53
C ARG A 85 0.01 3.23 -10.04
N LYS A 86 -1.14 3.62 -9.50
CA LYS A 86 -1.50 3.37 -8.10
C LYS A 86 -2.93 2.86 -8.02
N THR A 87 -3.21 2.05 -7.03
CA THR A 87 -4.56 1.59 -6.73
C THR A 87 -4.81 1.62 -5.23
N ARG A 88 -6.08 1.75 -4.86
CA ARG A 88 -6.57 1.61 -3.49
C ARG A 88 -7.74 0.66 -3.50
N LEU A 89 -7.75 -0.28 -2.57
CA LEU A 89 -8.79 -1.30 -2.45
C LEU A 89 -8.85 -1.84 -1.03
N HIS A 90 -10.00 -2.37 -0.65
CA HIS A 90 -10.12 -3.11 0.60
C HIS A 90 -9.39 -4.45 0.48
N PHE A 91 -8.80 -4.91 1.59
CA PHE A 91 -8.00 -6.13 1.59
C PHE A 91 -8.79 -7.39 1.15
N HIS A 92 -10.05 -7.52 1.55
CA HIS A 92 -10.88 -8.66 1.16
C HIS A 92 -11.18 -8.69 -0.35
N GLU A 93 -11.37 -7.52 -0.97
CA GLU A 93 -11.55 -7.40 -2.43
C GLU A 93 -10.28 -7.82 -3.17
N PHE A 94 -9.12 -7.41 -2.65
CA PHE A 94 -7.83 -7.81 -3.17
C PHE A 94 -7.67 -9.33 -3.15
N MET A 95 -7.93 -9.99 -2.02
CA MET A 95 -7.77 -11.44 -1.90
C MET A 95 -8.73 -12.19 -2.84
N ARG A 96 -9.96 -11.71 -3.01
CA ARG A 96 -10.89 -12.28 -4.00
C ARG A 96 -10.37 -12.19 -5.43
N GLU A 97 -9.79 -11.05 -5.81
CA GLU A 97 -9.16 -10.91 -7.14
C GLU A 97 -7.96 -11.84 -7.30
N VAL A 98 -7.11 -11.93 -6.28
CA VAL A 98 -5.94 -12.83 -6.26
C VAL A 98 -6.36 -14.29 -6.46
N HIS A 99 -7.34 -14.78 -5.71
CA HIS A 99 -7.84 -16.15 -5.85
C HIS A 99 -8.37 -16.44 -7.26
N ARG A 100 -9.13 -15.51 -7.84
CA ARG A 100 -9.64 -15.63 -9.21
C ARG A 100 -8.49 -15.68 -10.23
N GLU A 101 -7.49 -14.82 -10.10
CA GLU A 101 -6.33 -14.78 -11.00
C GLU A 101 -5.46 -16.03 -10.87
N LEU A 102 -5.31 -16.58 -9.65
CA LEU A 102 -4.57 -17.82 -9.43
C LEU A 102 -5.28 -19.04 -10.01
N ALA A 103 -6.61 -19.08 -9.95
CA ALA A 103 -7.39 -20.10 -10.64
C ALA A 103 -7.17 -20.04 -12.17
N ALA A 104 -7.09 -18.85 -12.76
CA ALA A 104 -6.77 -18.68 -14.17
C ALA A 104 -5.31 -19.05 -14.53
N LEU A 105 -4.40 -19.09 -13.55
CA LEU A 105 -2.99 -19.47 -13.72
C LEU A 105 -2.70 -20.93 -13.35
N GLN A 106 -3.72 -21.77 -13.13
CA GLN A 106 -3.53 -23.19 -12.86
C GLN A 106 -2.61 -23.84 -13.92
N GLY A 107 -1.64 -24.64 -13.48
CA GLY A 107 -0.62 -25.26 -14.34
C GLY A 107 0.59 -24.37 -14.66
N THR A 108 0.59 -23.09 -14.28
CA THR A 108 1.77 -22.22 -14.40
C THR A 108 2.78 -22.54 -13.30
N VAL A 109 4.06 -22.64 -13.65
CA VAL A 109 5.14 -22.74 -12.66
C VAL A 109 5.24 -21.42 -11.90
N ASN A 110 5.19 -21.48 -10.56
CA ASN A 110 5.22 -20.31 -9.66
C ASN A 110 4.15 -19.25 -10.00
N PRO A 111 2.84 -19.57 -9.86
CA PRO A 111 1.76 -18.70 -10.30
C PRO A 111 1.70 -17.36 -9.55
N LEU A 112 2.14 -17.31 -8.29
CA LEU A 112 2.23 -16.07 -7.51
C LEU A 112 3.30 -15.12 -8.04
N ASP A 113 4.42 -15.63 -8.54
CA ASP A 113 5.47 -14.81 -9.14
C ASP A 113 4.99 -14.24 -10.48
N ALA A 114 4.30 -15.06 -11.28
CA ALA A 114 3.67 -14.63 -12.53
C ALA A 114 2.59 -13.57 -12.28
N LEU A 115 1.74 -13.77 -11.26
CA LEU A 115 0.75 -12.79 -10.85
C LEU A 115 1.40 -11.49 -10.35
N GLY A 116 2.41 -11.60 -9.49
CA GLY A 116 3.17 -10.46 -8.97
C GLY A 116 3.77 -9.60 -10.10
N LYS A 117 4.37 -10.24 -11.11
CA LYS A 117 4.87 -9.56 -12.32
C LYS A 117 3.76 -8.82 -13.07
N ARG A 118 2.66 -9.50 -13.38
CA ARG A 118 1.50 -8.90 -14.09
C ARG A 118 0.92 -7.71 -13.32
N MET A 119 0.72 -7.85 -12.01
CA MET A 119 0.25 -6.76 -11.16
C MET A 119 1.26 -5.61 -11.08
N ALA A 120 2.56 -5.91 -11.05
CA ALA A 120 3.64 -4.93 -11.06
C ALA A 120 3.86 -4.27 -12.43
N GLU A 121 3.12 -4.64 -13.48
CA GLU A 121 3.00 -3.87 -14.72
C GLU A 121 1.88 -2.83 -14.63
N LYS A 122 0.82 -3.15 -13.88
CA LYS A 122 -0.35 -2.28 -13.67
C LYS A 122 -0.11 -1.26 -12.56
N TYR A 123 0.45 -1.69 -11.43
CA TYR A 123 0.58 -0.89 -10.22
C TYR A 123 2.05 -0.72 -9.82
N ARG A 124 2.36 0.42 -9.23
CA ARG A 124 3.66 0.76 -8.63
C ARG A 124 3.50 1.00 -7.12
N LEU A 125 2.30 1.40 -6.71
CA LEU A 125 1.89 1.58 -5.34
C LEU A 125 0.51 0.94 -5.15
N ILE A 126 0.37 0.11 -4.13
CA ILE A 126 -0.92 -0.45 -3.70
C ILE A 126 -1.24 0.09 -2.31
N CYS A 127 -2.40 0.71 -2.17
CA CYS A 127 -2.92 1.20 -0.90
C CYS A 127 -3.99 0.24 -0.40
N PHE A 128 -3.68 -0.54 0.64
CA PHE A 128 -4.64 -1.46 1.25
C PHE A 128 -5.42 -0.72 2.34
N ASP A 129 -6.74 -0.67 2.18
CA ASP A 129 -7.63 -0.25 3.27
C ASP A 129 -8.10 -1.49 4.05
N GLU A 130 -8.28 -1.31 5.36
CA GLU A 130 -8.84 -2.31 6.28
C GLU A 130 -8.14 -3.68 6.19
N PHE A 131 -6.81 -3.65 6.23
CA PHE A 131 -6.00 -4.85 6.15
C PHE A 131 -6.18 -5.72 7.39
N HIS A 132 -6.76 -6.90 7.20
CA HIS A 132 -7.01 -7.88 8.24
C HIS A 132 -7.02 -9.27 7.60
N ILE A 133 -6.24 -10.20 8.16
CA ILE A 133 -6.11 -11.57 7.67
C ILE A 133 -7.00 -12.45 8.53
N ALA A 134 -7.98 -13.11 7.92
CA ALA A 134 -8.92 -13.97 8.62
C ALA A 134 -8.52 -15.46 8.61
N ASP A 135 -7.77 -15.92 7.61
CA ASP A 135 -7.43 -17.35 7.39
C ASP A 135 -5.92 -17.55 7.12
N ILE A 136 -5.39 -18.70 7.56
CA ILE A 136 -3.97 -19.08 7.40
C ILE A 136 -3.58 -19.29 5.93
N THR A 137 -4.49 -19.82 5.12
CA THR A 137 -4.31 -20.05 3.68
C THR A 137 -4.10 -18.73 2.96
N ASP A 138 -4.92 -17.73 3.30
CA ASP A 138 -4.79 -16.37 2.80
C ASP A 138 -3.46 -15.76 3.25
N ALA A 139 -3.03 -15.99 4.49
CA ALA A 139 -1.74 -15.51 4.98
C ALA A 139 -0.55 -16.04 4.16
N MET A 140 -0.55 -17.34 3.84
CA MET A 140 0.52 -17.98 3.05
C MET A 140 0.59 -17.42 1.61
N ILE A 141 -0.57 -17.31 0.95
CA ILE A 141 -0.68 -16.73 -0.39
C ILE A 141 -0.22 -15.27 -0.38
N LEU A 142 -0.72 -14.51 0.58
CA LEU A 142 -0.44 -13.09 0.70
C LEU A 142 1.04 -12.82 0.94
N HIS A 143 1.67 -13.54 1.86
CA HIS A 143 3.11 -13.37 2.15
C HIS A 143 3.94 -13.53 0.87
N ARG A 144 3.71 -14.61 0.13
CA ARG A 144 4.42 -14.89 -1.12
C ARG A 144 4.11 -13.87 -2.21
N LEU A 145 2.86 -13.45 -2.35
CA LEU A 145 2.47 -12.46 -3.35
C LEU A 145 3.03 -11.07 -3.04
N LEU A 146 2.95 -10.62 -1.78
CA LEU A 146 3.52 -9.33 -1.37
C LEU A 146 5.03 -9.31 -1.57
N LYS A 147 5.72 -10.43 -1.29
CA LYS A 147 7.14 -10.56 -1.63
C LYS A 147 7.37 -10.43 -3.14
N ALA A 148 6.64 -11.17 -3.96
CA ALA A 148 6.78 -11.10 -5.42
C ALA A 148 6.51 -9.67 -5.94
N LEU A 149 5.49 -8.99 -5.42
CA LEU A 149 5.19 -7.60 -5.75
C LEU A 149 6.33 -6.66 -5.35
N PHE A 150 6.87 -6.82 -4.14
CA PHE A 150 8.00 -6.02 -3.64
C PHE A 150 9.26 -6.22 -4.49
N ASP A 151 9.59 -7.47 -4.83
CA ASP A 151 10.73 -7.83 -5.70
C ASP A 151 10.56 -7.22 -7.11
N ASN A 152 9.32 -7.02 -7.59
CA ASN A 152 9.00 -6.34 -8.85
C ASN A 152 8.83 -4.81 -8.69
N GLY A 153 9.18 -4.28 -7.51
CA GLY A 153 9.26 -2.86 -7.23
C GLY A 153 7.91 -2.20 -6.98
N VAL A 154 6.95 -2.92 -6.40
CA VAL A 154 5.67 -2.37 -5.92
C VAL A 154 5.81 -2.01 -4.45
N GLY A 155 5.45 -0.79 -4.08
CA GLY A 155 5.38 -0.38 -2.66
C GLY A 155 3.96 -0.40 -2.11
N PHE A 156 3.86 -0.31 -0.79
CA PHE A 156 2.60 -0.48 -0.07
C PHE A 156 2.36 0.63 0.95
N VAL A 157 1.10 1.03 1.08
CA VAL A 157 0.61 1.80 2.23
C VAL A 157 -0.64 1.10 2.72
N THR A 158 -0.77 0.93 4.03
CA THR A 158 -1.79 0.06 4.62
C THR A 158 -2.51 0.77 5.76
N THR A 159 -3.83 0.59 5.87
CA THR A 159 -4.57 0.87 7.10
C THR A 159 -5.01 -0.45 7.76
N SER A 160 -5.04 -0.51 9.09
CA SER A 160 -5.56 -1.66 9.83
C SER A 160 -6.12 -1.26 11.19
N ASN A 161 -7.01 -2.08 11.75
CA ASN A 161 -7.43 -1.97 13.14
C ASN A 161 -6.45 -2.68 14.10
N PHE A 162 -5.53 -3.48 13.57
CA PHE A 162 -4.60 -4.31 14.34
C PHE A 162 -3.17 -3.79 14.20
N ARG A 163 -2.34 -4.01 15.21
CA ARG A 163 -0.89 -3.80 15.06
C ARG A 163 -0.32 -4.86 14.09
N PRO A 164 0.84 -4.61 13.46
CA PRO A 164 1.47 -5.61 12.60
C PRO A 164 1.64 -6.98 13.26
N ASP A 165 2.06 -7.03 14.52
CA ASP A 165 2.26 -8.27 15.28
C ASP A 165 0.93 -8.96 15.67
N GLU A 166 -0.18 -8.22 15.63
CA GLU A 166 -1.53 -8.69 15.96
C GLU A 166 -2.36 -9.04 14.73
N LEU A 167 -1.84 -8.80 13.51
CA LEU A 167 -2.49 -9.22 12.28
C LEU A 167 -2.63 -10.73 12.18
N TYR A 168 -1.76 -11.45 12.90
CA TYR A 168 -1.83 -12.89 13.02
C TYR A 168 -1.33 -13.34 14.39
N PRO A 169 -2.18 -13.27 15.43
CA PRO A 169 -1.81 -13.75 16.75
C PRO A 169 -1.50 -15.25 16.64
N ASN A 170 -0.25 -15.62 16.98
CA ASN A 170 0.34 -16.98 16.94
C ASN A 170 1.10 -17.42 15.67
N GLY A 171 1.30 -16.55 14.66
CA GLY A 171 2.28 -16.82 13.58
C GLY A 171 2.04 -18.07 12.71
N LEU A 172 2.79 -18.21 11.61
CA LEU A 172 2.86 -19.43 10.78
C LEU A 172 3.65 -20.53 11.51
N HIS A 173 3.32 -20.84 12.75
CA HIS A 173 3.97 -21.94 13.47
C HIS A 173 3.45 -23.29 12.94
N ARG A 174 4.07 -23.76 11.85
CA ARG A 174 4.38 -25.17 11.56
C ARG A 174 5.32 -25.29 10.36
#